data_AF-A0A821PDR1-F1
#
_entry.id   AF-A0A821PDR1-F1
#
_cell.length_a   1.000
_cell.length_b   1.000
_cell.length_c   1.000
_cell.angle_alpha   90.00
_cell.angle_beta   90.00
_cell.angle_gamma   90.00
#
_symmetry.space_group_name_H-M   'P 1'
#
loop_
_entity.id
_entity.type
_entity.pdbx_description
1 polymer ?
#
loop_
_entity_poly.entity_id
_entity_poly.type
_entity_poly.pdbx_seq_one_letter_code
_entity_poly.pdbx_strand_id
1 'polypeptide(L)' 'DLVLNVKAMRRVAAMMGSQVTVYEIENAKHDIFLSKQSVRENAFDLMFRWLRHLEEDWITTTRM' A
#
# COMPACT_ATOMS: atom_id res chain seq x y z
N ASP A 1 -9.15 11.47 -2.26
CA ASP A 1 -8.66 11.47 -3.66
C ASP A 1 -9.72 12.14 -4.54
N LEU A 2 -9.31 13.00 -5.47
CA LEU A 2 -10.20 13.76 -6.36
C LEU A 2 -10.53 12.97 -7.65
N VAL A 3 -9.66 12.07 -8.07
CA VAL A 3 -9.76 11.29 -9.31
C VAL A 3 -10.39 9.93 -9.03
N LEU A 4 -9.95 9.26 -7.97
CA LEU A 4 -10.37 7.89 -7.64
C LEU A 4 -11.29 7.84 -6.42
N ASN A 5 -12.34 7.01 -6.50
CA ASN A 5 -13.19 6.73 -5.36
C ASN A 5 -12.55 5.67 -4.44
N VAL A 6 -12.10 6.08 -3.26
CA VAL A 6 -11.40 5.22 -2.29
C VAL A 6 -12.22 3.98 -1.89
N LYS A 7 -13.54 4.13 -1.70
CA LYS A 7 -14.42 2.99 -1.37
C LYS A 7 -14.51 1.99 -2.52
N ALA A 8 -14.50 2.45 -3.76
CA ALA A 8 -14.49 1.60 -4.93
C ALA A 8 -13.15 0.86 -5.07
N MET A 9 -12.02 1.56 -4.86
CA MET A 9 -10.69 0.96 -4.87
C MET A 9 -10.57 -0.17 -3.84
N ARG A 10 -11.11 0.01 -2.64
CA ARG A 10 -11.14 -1.05 -1.61
C ARG A 10 -11.91 -2.30 -2.07
N ARG A 11 -13.02 -2.13 -2.78
CA ARG A 11 -13.81 -3.25 -3.32
C ARG A 11 -13.04 -4.01 -4.40
N VAL A 12 -12.41 -3.28 -5.32
CA VAL A 12 -11.59 -3.88 -6.39
C VAL A 12 -10.37 -4.59 -5.80
N ALA A 13 -9.74 -4.02 -4.76
CA ALA A 13 -8.58 -4.64 -4.12
C ALA A 13 -8.88 -6.02 -3.53
N ALA A 14 -10.09 -6.25 -3.03
CA ALA A 14 -10.53 -7.56 -2.54
C ALA A 14 -10.58 -8.63 -3.64
N MET A 15 -10.55 -8.25 -4.92
CA MET A 15 -10.56 -9.15 -6.07
C MET A 15 -9.16 -9.46 -6.62
N MET A 16 -8.10 -8.81 -6.11
CA MET A 16 -6.74 -8.90 -6.67
C MET A 16 -5.94 -10.14 -6.24
N GLY A 17 -6.52 -11.04 -5.43
CA GLY A 17 -5.87 -12.27 -4.97
C GLY A 17 -5.30 -12.18 -3.55
N SER A 18 -4.54 -13.21 -3.13
CA SER A 18 -4.07 -13.37 -1.75
C SER A 18 -2.77 -12.63 -1.42
N GLN A 19 -2.10 -12.07 -2.42
CA GLN A 19 -0.80 -11.40 -2.28
C GLN A 19 -0.96 -9.88 -2.46
N VAL A 20 -1.86 -9.29 -1.68
CA VAL A 20 -2.17 -7.86 -1.72
C VAL A 20 -2.31 -7.31 -0.30
N THR A 21 -1.73 -6.13 -0.07
CA THR A 21 -1.89 -5.37 1.18
C THR A 21 -2.63 -4.07 0.88
N VAL A 22 -3.70 -3.80 1.62
CA VAL A 22 -4.56 -2.64 1.40
C VAL A 22 -4.46 -1.69 2.58
N TYR A 23 -4.02 -0.45 2.33
CA TYR A 23 -4.02 0.64 3.29
C TYR A 23 -4.80 1.83 2.74
N GLU A 24 -5.53 2.51 3.61
CA GLU A 24 -6.17 3.79 3.34
C GLU A 24 -5.46 4.85 4.18
N ILE A 25 -5.01 5.94 3.54
CA ILE A 25 -4.33 7.04 4.23
C ILE A 25 -5.18 8.30 4.12
N GLU A 26 -5.62 8.79 5.27
CA GLU A 26 -6.41 10.00 5.35
C GLU A 26 -5.60 11.24 4.93
N ASN A 27 -6.28 12.24 4.36
CA ASN A 27 -5.68 13.50 3.88
C ASN A 27 -4.63 13.35 2.75
N ALA A 28 -4.54 12.16 2.13
CA ALA A 28 -3.70 11.93 0.97
C ALA A 28 -4.18 12.67 -0.29
N LYS A 29 -3.21 13.24 -1.02
CA LYS A 29 -3.39 13.65 -2.41
C LYS A 29 -3.48 12.42 -3.31
N HIS A 30 -3.97 12.63 -4.54
CA HIS A 30 -3.96 11.60 -5.58
C HIS A 30 -2.56 11.01 -5.76
N ASP A 31 -1.58 11.90 -6.01
CA ASP A 31 -0.16 11.54 -5.91
C ASP A 31 0.26 11.52 -4.44
N ILE A 32 0.15 10.36 -3.80
CA ILE A 32 0.31 10.22 -2.35
C ILE A 32 1.67 10.72 -1.84
N PHE A 33 2.75 10.48 -2.59
CA PHE A 33 4.09 10.94 -2.25
C PHE A 33 4.32 12.44 -2.48
N LEU A 34 3.37 13.15 -3.10
CA LEU A 34 3.35 14.62 -3.18
C LEU A 34 2.48 15.26 -2.08
N SER A 35 1.95 14.46 -1.15
CA SER A 35 1.18 14.94 0.00
C SER A 35 2.04 15.73 1.01
N LYS A 36 1.38 16.31 2.02
CA LYS A 36 2.07 16.92 3.17
C LYS A 36 3.03 15.92 3.81
N GLN A 37 4.08 16.41 4.44
CA GLN A 37 5.17 15.60 4.99
C GLN A 37 4.68 14.42 5.84
N SER A 38 3.79 14.65 6.81
CA SER A 38 3.27 13.60 7.69
C SER A 38 2.57 12.45 6.93
N VAL A 39 1.82 12.78 5.88
CA VAL A 39 1.13 11.79 5.04
C VAL A 39 2.13 11.04 4.17
N ARG A 40 3.10 11.75 3.61
CA ARG A 40 4.16 11.17 2.77
C ARG A 40 5.05 10.21 3.56
N GLU A 41 5.43 10.57 4.78
CA GLU A 41 6.21 9.72 5.69
C GLU A 41 5.43 8.45 6.03
N ASN A 42 4.16 8.56 6.40
CA ASN A 42 3.29 7.40 6.62
C ASN A 42 3.23 6.48 5.38
N ALA A 43 3.07 7.04 4.18
CA ALA A 43 3.06 6.26 2.95
C ALA A 43 4.38 5.51 2.71
N PHE A 44 5.53 6.16 2.94
CA PHE A 44 6.83 5.49 2.86
C PHE A 44 6.99 4.38 3.88
N ASP A 45 6.57 4.60 5.14
CA ASP A 45 6.64 3.58 6.19
C ASP A 45 5.86 2.32 5.83
N LEU A 46 4.64 2.48 5.31
CA LEU A 46 3.81 1.35 4.85
C LEU A 46 4.43 0.63 3.65
N MET A 47 4.98 1.38 2.69
CA MET A 47 5.65 0.80 1.52
C MET A 47 6.88 -0.01 1.94
N PHE A 48 7.74 0.53 2.81
CA PHE A 48 8.93 -0.18 3.28
C PHE A 48 8.59 -1.40 4.13
N ARG A 49 7.51 -1.33 4.93
CA ARG A 49 6.98 -2.52 5.62
C ARG A 49 6.57 -3.62 4.63
N TRP A 50 5.88 -3.25 3.55
CA TRP A 50 5.47 -4.19 2.52
C TRP A 50 6.68 -4.80 1.80
N LEU A 51 7.69 -4.01 1.45
CA LEU A 51 8.91 -4.50 0.81
C LEU A 51 9.68 -5.49 1.70
N ARG A 52 9.80 -5.23 3.01
CA ARG A 52 10.43 -6.18 3.94
C ARG A 52 9.66 -7.49 4.03
N HIS A 53 8.34 -7.42 4.10
CA HIS A 53 7.50 -8.63 4.12
C HIS A 53 7.70 -9.48 2.86
N LEU A 54 7.77 -8.84 1.67
CA LEU A 54 8.08 -9.54 0.43
C LEU A 54 9.46 -10.20 0.44
N GLU A 55 10.47 -9.53 1.01
CA GLU A 55 11.81 -10.09 1.13
C GLU A 55 11.83 -11.33 2.03
N GLU A 56 11.15 -11.27 3.18
CA GLU A 56 11.00 -12.39 4.12
C GLU A 56 10.26 -13.59 3.49
N ASP A 57 9.15 -13.32 2.81
CA ASP A 57 8.37 -14.34 2.10
C ASP A 57 9.17 -15.00 0.97
N TRP A 58 9.93 -14.19 0.21
CA TRP A 58 10.80 -14.69 -0.86
C TRP A 58 11.92 -15.58 -0.33
N ILE A 59 12.58 -15.18 0.76
CA ILE A 59 13.62 -15.98 1.42
C ILE A 59 13.05 -17.32 1.90
N THR A 60 11.85 -17.31 2.47
CA THR A 60 11.19 -18.50 3.02
C THR A 60 10.79 -19.47 1.90
N THR A 61 10.25 -18.96 0.81
CA THR A 61 9.81 -19.77 -0.35
C THR A 61 10.99 -20.36 -1.12
N THR A 62 12.11 -19.65 -1.23
CA THR A 62 13.30 -20.10 -2.00
C THR A 62 14.18 -21.09 -1.23
N ARG A 63 14.00 -21.20 0.10
CA ARG A 63 14.76 -22.12 0.97
C ARG A 63 14.03 -23.44 1.26
N MET A 64 12.84 -23.64 0.71
CA MET A 64 12.13 -24.93 0.66
C MET A 64 12.43 -25.65 -0.66
#